data_AF-A0A7S3YN68-F1
#
_entry.id   AF-A0A7S3YN68-F1
#
_cell.length_a   1.000
_cell.length_b   1.000
_cell.length_c   1.000
_cell.angle_alpha   90.00
_cell.angle_beta   90.00
_cell.angle_gamma   90.00
#
_symmetry.space_group_name_H-M   'P 1'
#
loop_
_entity.id
_entity.type
_entity.pdbx_description
1 polymer ?
#
loop_
_entity_poly.entity_id
_entity_poly.type
_entity_poly.pdbx_seq_one_letter_code
_entity_poly.pdbx_strand_id
1 'polypeptide(L)'
;RGTHPGAMALERLGYGYEGQLPALRREEFSRLAEGKSGQPATVYLDHAGATLYGEGQLNAAMRDMCTNVYANPHSQSATSQRTTKAIDEARLLVLKHLNADPSKYTVIFTSGATSALKLLGEAFPWSPGASEFAYTLDNHNSVLGIREYAQVKHASIRVVDEDSPDKTLATFPGGASRATKAPTTRPNGHVATNGHVAKKNTAEDEDKEEENEGQEAEKNGVDEKKGAHLAADDVDNGAGDTCCYSLFAFPGESNFSGRKMDLGMISKVASGYLPRVWNGGNNE
;
A
#
# COMPACT_ATOMS: atom_id res chain seq x y z
N ARG A 1 37.89 13.04 -24.96
CA ARG A 1 38.13 11.88 -24.07
C ARG A 1 39.11 12.32 -22.99
N GLY A 2 38.62 12.88 -21.89
CA GLY A 2 39.44 13.25 -20.75
C GLY A 2 38.76 12.70 -19.51
N THR A 3 39.26 11.59 -18.98
CA THR A 3 38.84 11.06 -17.68
C THR A 3 39.31 12.03 -16.60
N HIS A 4 38.37 12.60 -15.85
CA HIS A 4 38.67 13.51 -14.74
C HIS A 4 39.67 12.85 -13.76
N PRO A 5 40.74 13.53 -13.32
CA PRO A 5 41.77 12.95 -12.44
C PRO A 5 41.23 12.34 -11.13
N GLY A 6 40.12 12.87 -10.62
CA GLY A 6 39.46 12.36 -9.41
C GLY A 6 38.76 11.01 -9.58
N ALA A 7 38.27 10.68 -10.79
CA ALA A 7 37.61 9.40 -11.05
C ALA A 7 38.60 8.23 -11.02
N MET A 8 39.81 8.43 -11.57
CA MET A 8 40.90 7.45 -11.54
C MET A 8 41.49 7.24 -10.12
N ALA A 9 41.38 8.25 -9.25
CA ALA A 9 41.87 8.15 -7.88
C ALA A 9 40.95 7.29 -6.98
N LEU A 10 39.64 7.30 -7.22
CA LEU A 10 38.66 6.55 -6.43
C LEU A 10 38.66 5.04 -6.75
N GLU A 11 38.87 4.65 -8.01
CA GLU A 11 39.02 3.24 -8.42
C GLU A 11 40.26 2.58 -7.79
N ARG A 12 41.37 3.32 -7.64
CA ARG A 12 42.61 2.81 -7.02
C ARG A 12 42.51 2.54 -5.52
N LEU A 13 41.47 3.03 -4.83
CA LEU A 13 41.33 2.98 -3.37
C LEU A 13 40.26 1.98 -2.90
N GLY A 14 39.66 1.20 -3.80
CA GLY A 14 38.59 0.25 -3.43
C GLY A 14 37.30 0.93 -2.94
N TYR A 15 37.15 2.23 -3.18
CA TYR A 15 35.98 3.00 -2.77
C TYR A 15 34.72 2.54 -3.52
N GLY A 16 33.57 2.54 -2.83
CA GLY A 16 32.29 2.16 -3.40
C GLY A 16 32.16 0.68 -3.73
N TYR A 17 32.49 -0.16 -2.74
CA TYR A 17 32.43 -1.63 -2.85
C TYR A 17 33.37 -2.14 -3.95
N GLU A 18 34.67 -1.84 -3.85
CA GLU A 18 35.69 -2.30 -4.82
C GLU A 18 35.40 -1.85 -6.27
N GLY A 19 34.84 -0.65 -6.45
CA GLY A 19 34.50 -0.11 -7.78
C GLY A 19 33.17 -0.62 -8.37
N GLN A 20 32.42 -1.45 -7.65
CA GLN A 20 31.11 -1.93 -8.11
C GLN A 20 30.09 -0.80 -8.24
N LEU A 21 30.10 0.21 -7.35
CA LEU A 21 29.17 1.35 -7.46
C LEU A 21 29.38 2.18 -8.74
N PRO A 22 30.61 2.59 -9.08
CA PRO A 22 30.88 3.21 -10.39
C PRO A 22 30.44 2.36 -11.58
N ALA A 23 30.66 1.04 -11.54
CA ALA A 23 30.22 0.13 -12.59
C ALA A 23 28.69 0.08 -12.71
N LEU A 24 27.99 -0.15 -11.60
CA LEU A 24 26.54 -0.14 -11.53
C LEU A 24 25.95 1.17 -12.03
N ARG A 25 26.50 2.32 -11.62
CA ARG A 25 26.03 3.63 -12.09
C ARG A 25 26.20 3.78 -13.60
N ARG A 26 27.31 3.31 -14.15
CA ARG A 26 27.60 3.37 -15.59
C ARG A 26 26.69 2.45 -16.40
N GLU A 27 26.37 1.28 -15.88
CA GLU A 27 25.62 0.23 -16.59
C GLU A 27 24.09 0.41 -16.43
N GLU A 28 23.60 0.69 -15.23
CA GLU A 28 22.17 0.76 -14.91
C GLU A 28 21.59 2.18 -14.93
N PHE A 29 22.44 3.20 -14.80
CA PHE A 29 22.03 4.60 -14.65
C PHE A 29 22.85 5.54 -15.54
N SER A 30 23.23 5.07 -16.74
CA SER A 30 24.08 5.79 -17.68
C SER A 30 23.52 7.17 -18.06
N ARG A 31 22.19 7.30 -18.09
CA ARG A 31 21.46 8.56 -18.32
C ARG A 31 21.73 9.68 -17.32
N LEU A 32 22.30 9.37 -16.14
CA LEU A 32 22.70 10.36 -15.14
C LEU A 32 24.12 10.91 -15.38
N ALA A 33 24.91 10.27 -16.26
CA ALA A 33 26.22 10.76 -16.66
C ALA A 33 26.08 12.02 -17.55
N GLU A 34 27.19 12.74 -17.79
CA GLU A 34 27.22 13.89 -18.71
C GLU A 34 26.59 13.53 -20.05
N GLY A 35 25.65 14.38 -20.48
CA GLY A 35 24.68 14.02 -21.50
C GLY A 35 25.30 13.91 -22.90
N LYS A 36 24.68 13.05 -23.73
CA LYS A 36 24.86 13.00 -25.20
C LYS A 36 24.59 14.35 -25.90
N SER A 37 24.11 15.36 -25.18
CA SER A 37 23.72 16.71 -25.63
C SER A 37 24.54 17.84 -25.00
N GLY A 38 25.68 17.55 -24.35
CA GLY A 38 26.53 18.58 -23.72
C GLY A 38 25.98 19.15 -22.41
N GLN A 39 24.96 18.52 -21.83
CA GLN A 39 24.42 18.88 -20.52
C GLN A 39 25.28 18.28 -19.38
N PRO A 40 25.38 18.97 -18.23
CA PRO A 40 26.11 18.46 -17.07
C PRO A 40 25.47 17.18 -16.53
N ALA A 41 26.26 16.37 -15.82
CA ALA A 41 25.76 15.20 -15.11
C ALA A 41 24.62 15.57 -14.16
N THR A 42 23.59 14.72 -14.09
CA THR A 42 22.46 14.92 -13.19
C THR A 42 22.73 14.26 -11.84
N VAL A 43 22.55 15.01 -10.75
CA VAL A 43 22.60 14.50 -9.38
C VAL A 43 21.17 14.42 -8.86
N TYR A 44 20.63 13.20 -8.76
CA TYR A 44 19.29 12.96 -8.26
C TYR A 44 19.33 12.64 -6.76
N LEU A 45 18.71 13.49 -5.94
CA LEU A 45 18.72 13.38 -4.47
C LEU A 45 17.31 13.16 -3.88
N ASP A 46 16.33 12.80 -4.70
CA ASP A 46 14.92 12.63 -4.28
C ASP A 46 14.49 11.14 -4.25
N HIS A 47 15.42 10.26 -3.89
CA HIS A 47 15.19 8.81 -3.84
C HIS A 47 14.15 8.40 -2.77
N ALA A 48 13.92 9.23 -1.76
CA ALA A 48 12.89 9.01 -0.75
C ALA A 48 11.47 9.22 -1.31
N GLY A 49 11.31 10.11 -2.30
CA GLY A 49 10.05 10.30 -3.01
C GLY A 49 9.77 9.18 -4.01
N ALA A 50 10.70 8.95 -4.94
CA ALA A 50 10.66 7.81 -5.85
C ALA A 50 12.06 7.47 -6.34
N THR A 51 12.45 6.19 -6.30
CA THR A 51 13.73 5.80 -6.86
C THR A 51 13.68 5.68 -8.38
N LEU A 52 14.85 5.77 -9.01
CA LEU A 52 15.03 5.59 -10.44
C LEU A 52 15.06 4.09 -10.80
N TYR A 53 14.51 3.73 -11.95
CA TYR A 53 14.65 2.37 -12.49
C TYR A 53 16.04 2.13 -13.07
N GLY A 54 16.54 0.89 -12.98
CA GLY A 54 17.74 0.46 -13.72
C GLY A 54 17.43 0.22 -15.20
N GLU A 55 18.36 0.55 -16.08
CA GLU A 55 18.23 0.28 -17.52
C GLU A 55 18.09 -1.22 -17.82
N GLY A 56 18.81 -2.08 -17.10
CA GLY A 56 18.73 -3.53 -17.25
C GLY A 56 17.34 -4.06 -16.88
N GLN A 57 16.77 -3.57 -15.77
CA GLN A 57 15.42 -3.93 -15.33
C GLN A 57 14.37 -3.54 -16.37
N LEU A 58 14.42 -2.31 -16.87
CA LEU A 58 13.47 -1.83 -17.87
C LEU A 58 13.59 -2.65 -19.17
N ASN A 59 14.82 -2.87 -19.64
CA ASN A 59 15.06 -3.64 -20.86
C ASN A 59 14.59 -5.10 -20.73
N ALA A 60 14.78 -5.72 -19.57
CA ALA A 60 14.30 -7.07 -19.29
C ALA A 60 12.77 -7.13 -19.31
N ALA A 61 12.10 -6.19 -18.63
CA ALA A 61 10.63 -6.11 -18.61
C ALA A 61 10.04 -5.89 -20.01
N MET A 62 10.62 -4.97 -20.79
CA MET A 62 10.19 -4.72 -22.17
C MET A 62 10.40 -5.94 -23.06
N ARG A 63 11.56 -6.61 -22.96
CA ARG A 63 11.82 -7.83 -23.71
C ARG A 63 10.82 -8.92 -23.36
N ASP A 64 10.52 -9.10 -22.08
CA ASP A 64 9.54 -10.10 -21.62
C ASP A 64 8.15 -9.82 -22.20
N MET A 65 7.66 -8.58 -22.09
CA MET A 65 6.35 -8.18 -22.63
C MET A 65 6.28 -8.28 -24.16
N CYS A 66 7.37 -8.01 -24.88
CA CYS A 66 7.39 -8.10 -26.34
C CYS A 66 7.53 -9.55 -26.87
N THR A 67 8.04 -10.47 -26.05
CA THR A 67 8.30 -11.87 -26.47
C THR A 67 7.25 -12.85 -25.97
N ASN A 68 6.52 -12.50 -24.90
CA ASN A 68 5.48 -13.33 -24.32
C ASN A 68 4.09 -12.70 -24.52
N VAL A 69 3.09 -13.55 -24.73
CA VAL A 69 1.68 -13.14 -24.71
C VAL A 69 1.09 -13.46 -23.35
N TYR A 70 0.74 -12.42 -22.61
CA TYR A 70 0.02 -12.50 -21.35
C TYR A 70 -1.46 -12.18 -21.58
N ALA A 71 -2.34 -13.05 -21.10
CA ALA A 71 -3.79 -12.82 -21.13
C ALA A 71 -4.31 -12.58 -19.70
N ASN A 72 -5.59 -12.25 -19.57
CA ASN A 72 -6.26 -12.25 -18.27
C ASN A 72 -6.02 -13.61 -17.57
N PRO A 73 -5.56 -13.63 -16.30
CA PRO A 73 -5.43 -14.89 -15.55
C PRO A 73 -6.80 -15.59 -15.38
N HIS A 74 -6.78 -16.84 -14.92
CA HIS A 74 -7.95 -17.67 -14.53
C HIS A 74 -8.72 -18.42 -15.63
N SER A 75 -8.35 -18.29 -16.90
CA SER A 75 -8.86 -19.12 -18.00
C SER A 75 -7.99 -20.35 -18.24
N GLN A 76 -8.51 -21.35 -18.95
CA GLN A 76 -7.78 -22.58 -19.29
C GLN A 76 -6.84 -22.45 -20.50
N SER A 77 -6.76 -21.27 -21.13
CA SER A 77 -5.86 -21.06 -22.27
C SER A 77 -4.40 -21.05 -21.83
N ALA A 78 -3.49 -21.48 -22.72
CA ALA A 78 -2.06 -21.49 -22.44
C ALA A 78 -1.51 -20.10 -22.06
N THR A 79 -2.03 -19.03 -22.66
CA THR A 79 -1.65 -17.65 -22.36
C THR A 79 -2.14 -17.19 -20.98
N SER A 80 -3.34 -17.62 -20.56
CA SER A 80 -3.87 -17.31 -19.24
C SER A 80 -3.14 -18.07 -18.12
N GLN A 81 -2.83 -19.35 -18.35
CA GLN A 81 -2.02 -20.16 -17.44
C GLN A 81 -0.61 -19.58 -17.27
N ARG A 82 0.00 -19.08 -18.37
CA ARG A 82 1.29 -18.37 -18.32
C ARG A 82 1.22 -17.12 -17.42
N THR A 83 0.19 -16.28 -17.58
CA THR A 83 -0.01 -15.10 -16.72
C THR A 83 -0.16 -15.52 -15.25
N THR A 84 -0.96 -16.54 -14.97
CA THR A 84 -1.18 -17.05 -13.61
C THR A 84 0.14 -17.49 -12.98
N LYS A 85 0.93 -18.29 -13.70
CA LYS A 85 2.25 -18.74 -13.26
C LYS A 85 3.21 -17.56 -13.02
N ALA A 86 3.24 -16.56 -13.90
CA ALA A 86 4.09 -15.38 -13.72
C ALA A 86 3.70 -14.57 -12.46
N ILE A 87 2.40 -14.44 -12.17
CA ILE A 87 1.91 -13.80 -10.94
C ILE A 87 2.33 -14.61 -9.71
N ASP A 88 2.19 -15.93 -9.73
CA ASP A 88 2.57 -16.79 -8.60
C ASP A 88 4.08 -16.76 -8.34
N GLU A 89 4.89 -16.79 -9.40
CA GLU A 89 6.35 -16.62 -9.30
C GLU A 89 6.72 -15.26 -8.70
N ALA A 90 6.04 -14.17 -9.13
CA ALA A 90 6.24 -12.85 -8.56
C ALA A 90 5.90 -12.81 -7.06
N ARG A 91 4.82 -13.48 -6.63
CA ARG A 91 4.48 -13.59 -5.20
C ARG A 91 5.58 -14.29 -4.40
N LEU A 92 6.09 -15.41 -4.91
CA LEU A 92 7.17 -16.15 -4.26
C LEU A 92 8.46 -15.33 -4.17
N LEU A 93 8.80 -14.55 -5.20
CA LEU A 93 9.95 -13.65 -5.19
C LEU A 93 9.79 -12.55 -4.13
N VAL A 94 8.60 -11.97 -3.97
CA VAL A 94 8.31 -10.97 -2.92
C VAL A 94 8.45 -11.59 -1.53
N LEU A 95 7.87 -12.77 -1.29
CA LEU A 95 7.99 -13.47 -0.01
C LEU A 95 9.46 -13.78 0.32
N LYS A 96 10.21 -14.27 -0.66
CA LYS A 96 11.65 -14.52 -0.51
C LYS A 96 12.42 -13.24 -0.18
N HIS A 97 12.13 -12.14 -0.88
CA HIS A 97 12.77 -10.85 -0.63
C HIS A 97 12.53 -10.33 0.79
N LEU A 98 11.32 -10.52 1.32
CA LEU A 98 10.93 -10.14 2.67
C LEU A 98 11.28 -11.20 3.73
N ASN A 99 11.93 -12.30 3.35
CA ASN A 99 12.19 -13.45 4.21
C ASN A 99 10.93 -13.98 4.93
N ALA A 100 9.81 -14.00 4.21
CA ALA A 100 8.50 -14.42 4.72
C ALA A 100 8.18 -15.86 4.29
N ASP A 101 7.80 -16.69 5.26
CA ASP A 101 7.41 -18.09 5.05
C ASP A 101 6.08 -18.20 4.27
N PRO A 102 6.05 -18.80 3.07
CA PRO A 102 4.84 -18.93 2.26
C PRO A 102 3.74 -19.79 2.91
N SER A 103 4.05 -20.58 3.93
CA SER A 103 3.04 -21.32 4.71
C SER A 103 2.30 -20.45 5.72
N LYS A 104 2.84 -19.26 6.04
CA LYS A 104 2.30 -18.32 7.04
C LYS A 104 1.85 -17.00 6.44
N TYR A 105 2.48 -16.58 5.34
CA TYR A 105 2.25 -15.28 4.72
C TYR A 105 1.79 -15.44 3.27
N THR A 106 0.93 -14.52 2.84
CA THR A 106 0.50 -14.38 1.45
C THR A 106 0.80 -12.97 0.95
N VAL A 107 0.93 -12.84 -0.36
CA VAL A 107 1.17 -11.54 -1.02
C VAL A 107 -0.13 -11.06 -1.66
N ILE A 108 -0.54 -9.86 -1.27
CA ILE A 108 -1.64 -9.13 -1.90
C ILE A 108 -1.03 -7.96 -2.66
N PHE A 109 -1.09 -8.00 -3.98
CA PHE A 109 -0.65 -6.88 -4.81
C PHE A 109 -1.68 -5.75 -4.74
N THR A 110 -1.22 -4.55 -4.40
CA THR A 110 -2.02 -3.32 -4.41
C THR A 110 -1.35 -2.31 -5.34
N SER A 111 -2.01 -1.18 -5.59
CA SER A 111 -1.41 -0.08 -6.37
C SER A 111 -0.28 0.67 -5.64
N GLY A 112 0.00 0.34 -4.38
CA GLY A 112 1.06 0.95 -3.58
C GLY A 112 0.79 0.88 -2.06
N ALA A 113 1.72 1.44 -1.27
CA ALA A 113 1.61 1.43 0.19
C ALA A 113 0.32 2.07 0.71
N THR A 114 -0.07 3.22 0.14
CA THR A 114 -1.31 3.92 0.55
C THR A 114 -2.57 3.07 0.31
N SER A 115 -2.68 2.36 -0.82
CA SER A 115 -3.85 1.50 -1.07
C SER A 115 -3.84 0.24 -0.21
N ALA A 116 -2.67 -0.29 0.14
CA ALA A 116 -2.55 -1.38 1.11
C ALA A 116 -3.00 -0.96 2.52
N LEU A 117 -2.56 0.22 2.99
CA LEU A 117 -2.96 0.77 4.28
C LEU A 117 -4.46 1.10 4.34
N LYS A 118 -5.01 1.61 3.23
CA LYS A 118 -6.46 1.80 3.07
C LYS A 118 -7.21 0.48 3.21
N LEU A 119 -6.80 -0.55 2.46
CA LEU A 119 -7.42 -1.88 2.54
C LEU A 119 -7.35 -2.44 3.97
N LEU A 120 -6.20 -2.28 4.64
CA LEU A 120 -6.04 -2.65 6.05
C LEU A 120 -7.06 -1.90 6.93
N GLY A 121 -7.13 -0.57 6.82
CA GLY A 121 -8.07 0.23 7.60
C GLY A 121 -9.54 -0.13 7.37
N GLU A 122 -9.93 -0.44 6.13
CA GLU A 122 -11.30 -0.82 5.77
C GLU A 122 -11.67 -2.23 6.26
N ALA A 123 -10.73 -3.17 6.22
CA ALA A 123 -10.95 -4.57 6.57
C ALA A 123 -10.69 -4.89 8.05
N PHE A 124 -10.01 -4.00 8.79
CA PHE A 124 -9.68 -4.27 10.19
C PHE A 124 -10.97 -4.34 11.04
N PRO A 125 -11.09 -5.32 11.95
CA PRO A 125 -12.32 -5.57 12.72
C PRO A 125 -12.46 -4.60 13.91
N TRP A 126 -12.58 -3.31 13.60
CA TRP A 126 -12.76 -2.26 14.60
C TRP A 126 -14.02 -2.47 15.44
N SER A 127 -13.85 -2.41 16.76
CA SER A 127 -14.93 -2.58 17.73
C SER A 127 -15.02 -1.36 18.67
N PRO A 128 -16.20 -0.72 18.79
CA PRO A 128 -16.41 0.38 19.72
C PRO A 128 -16.05 -0.02 21.15
N GLY A 129 -15.23 0.78 21.84
CA GLY A 129 -14.84 0.52 23.23
C GLY A 129 -14.05 -0.78 23.45
N ALA A 130 -13.53 -1.41 22.38
CA ALA A 130 -12.71 -2.62 22.47
C ALA A 130 -11.51 -2.62 21.50
N SER A 131 -11.51 -1.73 20.50
CA SER A 131 -10.39 -1.55 19.58
C SER A 131 -9.74 -0.19 19.75
N GLU A 132 -8.44 -0.15 19.48
CA GLU A 132 -7.64 1.07 19.42
C GLU A 132 -6.75 1.08 18.17
N PHE A 133 -6.62 2.25 17.56
CA PHE A 133 -5.56 2.55 16.60
C PHE A 133 -4.52 3.48 17.24
N ALA A 134 -3.32 2.98 17.44
CA ALA A 134 -2.19 3.74 17.99
C ALA A 134 -1.12 3.98 16.92
N TYR A 135 -0.57 5.19 16.84
CA TYR A 135 0.47 5.56 15.86
C TYR A 135 1.44 6.61 16.42
N THR A 136 2.61 6.77 15.80
CA THR A 136 3.61 7.80 16.17
C THR A 136 3.53 9.03 15.27
N LEU A 137 4.05 10.18 15.73
CA LEU A 137 4.06 11.42 14.93
C LEU A 137 4.86 11.30 13.62
N ASP A 138 5.99 10.60 13.63
CA ASP A 138 6.79 10.35 12.42
C ASP A 138 6.15 9.41 11.39
N ASN A 139 4.97 8.83 11.67
CA ASN A 139 4.29 8.02 10.67
C ASN A 139 3.84 8.87 9.46
N HIS A 140 4.05 8.33 8.26
CA HIS A 140 3.60 8.96 7.01
C HIS A 140 2.07 9.16 7.00
N ASN A 141 1.61 10.22 6.34
CA ASN A 141 0.18 10.59 6.26
C ASN A 141 -0.74 9.43 5.84
N SER A 142 -0.27 8.52 4.99
CA SER A 142 -1.03 7.33 4.59
C SER A 142 -1.37 6.40 5.76
N VAL A 143 -0.49 6.29 6.76
CA VAL A 143 -0.74 5.55 8.01
C VAL A 143 -1.72 6.32 8.88
N LEU A 144 -1.51 7.64 9.01
CA LEU A 144 -2.40 8.51 9.79
C LEU A 144 -3.85 8.45 9.30
N GLY A 145 -4.04 8.30 7.99
CA GLY A 145 -5.36 8.14 7.37
C GLY A 145 -6.17 6.94 7.86
N ILE A 146 -5.52 5.91 8.43
CA ILE A 146 -6.23 4.75 9.02
C ILE A 146 -7.19 5.19 10.15
N ARG A 147 -6.87 6.30 10.83
CA ARG A 147 -7.68 6.83 11.93
C ARG A 147 -9.13 7.10 11.53
N GLU A 148 -9.38 7.48 10.27
CA GLU A 148 -10.73 7.77 9.81
C GLU A 148 -11.61 6.52 9.83
N TYR A 149 -11.05 5.37 9.45
CA TYR A 149 -11.76 4.08 9.48
C TYR A 149 -12.03 3.61 10.92
N ALA A 150 -11.03 3.76 11.80
CA ALA A 150 -11.18 3.49 13.22
C ALA A 150 -12.26 4.38 13.86
N GLN A 151 -12.26 5.68 13.54
CA GLN A 151 -13.20 6.66 14.09
C GLN A 151 -14.63 6.43 13.64
N VAL A 152 -14.87 6.10 12.36
CA VAL A 152 -16.20 5.75 11.84
C VAL A 152 -16.78 4.54 12.57
N LYS A 153 -15.93 3.63 13.05
CA LYS A 153 -16.31 2.46 13.84
C LYS A 153 -16.22 2.70 15.36
N HIS A 154 -16.06 3.96 15.77
CA HIS A 154 -15.98 4.36 17.18
C HIS A 154 -14.87 3.66 17.99
N ALA A 155 -13.80 3.21 17.33
CA ALA A 155 -12.59 2.75 18.00
C ALA A 155 -11.81 3.96 18.57
N SER A 156 -11.00 3.73 19.60
CA SER A 156 -10.16 4.78 20.18
C SER A 156 -8.95 5.04 19.29
N ILE A 157 -8.45 6.27 19.29
CA ILE A 157 -7.21 6.63 18.59
C ILE A 157 -6.22 7.18 19.60
N ARG A 158 -4.97 6.75 19.51
CA ARG A 158 -3.87 7.24 20.35
C ARG A 158 -2.68 7.67 19.51
N VAL A 159 -2.12 8.82 19.86
CA VAL A 159 -0.84 9.29 19.34
C VAL A 159 0.20 9.10 20.43
N VAL A 160 1.28 8.39 20.12
CA VAL A 160 2.38 8.12 21.05
C VAL A 160 3.67 8.79 20.57
N ASP A 161 4.53 9.10 21.52
CA ASP A 161 5.87 9.59 21.24
C ASP A 161 6.74 8.42 20.72
N GLU A 162 7.45 8.64 19.64
CA GLU A 162 8.32 7.63 19.03
C GLU A 162 9.53 7.24 19.88
N ASP A 163 10.05 8.18 20.66
CA ASP A 163 11.17 7.97 21.58
C ASP A 163 10.73 7.47 22.95
N SER A 164 9.47 7.68 23.29
CA SER A 164 8.90 7.28 24.58
C SER A 164 7.42 6.88 24.40
N PRO A 165 7.09 5.74 23.78
CA PRO A 165 5.70 5.45 23.41
C PRO A 165 4.75 5.19 24.57
N ASP A 166 5.26 5.01 25.79
CA ASP A 166 4.48 5.11 27.03
C ASP A 166 3.89 6.52 27.23
N LYS A 167 4.57 7.55 26.71
CA LYS A 167 4.08 8.92 26.65
C LYS A 167 3.06 9.06 25.55
N THR A 168 1.80 9.12 25.98
CA THR A 168 0.69 9.49 25.11
C THR A 168 0.72 10.99 24.85
N LEU A 169 0.79 11.37 23.57
CA LEU A 169 0.77 12.75 23.13
C LEU A 169 -0.66 13.26 22.93
N ALA A 170 -1.55 12.39 22.45
CA ALA A 170 -2.96 12.69 22.31
C ALA A 170 -3.80 11.41 22.34
N THR A 171 -5.04 11.53 22.81
CA THR A 171 -6.05 10.46 22.80
C THR A 171 -7.35 11.02 22.27
N PHE A 172 -7.98 10.28 21.37
CA PHE A 172 -9.34 10.51 20.90
C PHE A 172 -10.17 9.29 21.29
N PRO A 173 -10.96 9.38 22.38
CA PRO A 173 -11.71 8.23 22.87
C PRO A 173 -12.77 7.81 21.86
N GLY A 174 -12.84 6.51 21.59
CA GLY A 174 -13.95 5.89 20.91
C GLY A 174 -15.15 5.80 21.84
N GLY A 175 -16.36 6.05 21.35
CA GLY A 175 -17.57 6.00 22.18
C GLY A 175 -18.73 5.32 21.48
N ALA A 176 -19.53 4.53 22.20
CA ALA A 176 -20.86 4.17 21.74
C ALA A 176 -21.63 5.47 21.46
N SER A 177 -22.07 5.67 20.22
CA SER A 177 -22.68 6.90 19.75
C SER A 177 -23.70 7.45 20.75
N ARG A 178 -23.43 8.63 21.33
CA ARG A 178 -24.50 9.47 21.88
C ARG A 178 -25.30 9.93 20.66
N ALA A 179 -26.49 9.36 20.47
CA ALA A 179 -27.39 9.64 19.36
C ALA A 179 -27.32 11.11 18.90
N THR A 180 -26.56 11.37 17.84
CA THR A 180 -26.52 12.68 17.20
C THR A 180 -27.73 12.77 16.29
N LYS A 181 -28.68 13.66 16.62
CA LYS A 181 -29.73 14.06 15.68
C LYS A 181 -29.08 14.48 14.36
N ALA A 182 -29.59 13.94 13.25
CA ALA A 182 -29.10 14.22 11.90
C ALA A 182 -28.99 15.74 11.66
N PRO A 183 -27.91 16.24 11.03
CA PRO A 183 -27.84 17.63 10.59
C PRO A 183 -28.78 17.82 9.41
N THR A 184 -29.93 18.47 9.66
CA THR A 184 -30.71 19.09 8.61
C THR A 184 -29.98 20.35 8.14
N THR A 185 -29.42 20.31 6.92
CA THR A 185 -29.22 21.39 5.94
C THR A 185 -27.89 21.21 5.19
N ARG A 186 -27.95 21.14 3.86
CA ARG A 186 -26.81 21.26 2.95
C ARG A 186 -26.42 22.74 2.82
N PRO A 187 -25.14 23.11 2.95
CA PRO A 187 -24.64 24.34 2.35
C PRO A 187 -24.17 24.06 0.92
N ASN A 188 -24.61 24.92 0.00
CA ASN A 188 -24.14 24.96 -1.39
C ASN A 188 -22.65 25.30 -1.48
N GLY A 189 -21.95 24.55 -2.33
CA GLY A 189 -20.89 24.98 -3.26
C GLY A 189 -19.71 25.78 -2.70
N HIS A 190 -18.50 25.21 -2.86
CA HIS A 190 -17.37 25.81 -3.59
C HIS A 190 -16.31 24.72 -3.78
N VAL A 191 -16.23 24.18 -5.00
CA VAL A 191 -15.12 23.32 -5.43
C VAL A 191 -14.04 24.25 -5.99
N ALA A 192 -12.91 24.35 -5.30
CA ALA A 192 -11.72 24.96 -5.85
C ALA A 192 -11.05 23.94 -6.79
N THR A 193 -11.25 24.10 -8.11
CA THR A 193 -10.46 23.41 -9.13
C THR A 193 -9.25 24.28 -9.47
N ASN A 194 -8.04 23.79 -9.17
CA ASN A 194 -6.82 24.37 -9.74
C ASN A 194 -6.71 23.90 -11.19
N GLY A 195 -6.75 24.87 -12.11
CA GLY A 195 -6.65 24.65 -13.54
C GLY A 195 -5.26 24.24 -13.97
N HIS A 196 -5.20 23.31 -14.92
CA HIS A 196 -4.26 23.36 -16.03
C HIS A 196 -4.99 22.92 -17.30
N VAL A 197 -5.01 23.85 -18.25
CA VAL A 197 -5.69 23.79 -19.54
C VAL A 197 -4.86 22.91 -20.48
N ALA A 198 -5.37 21.75 -20.86
CA ALA A 198 -4.96 21.04 -22.06
C ALA A 198 -6.07 21.17 -23.10
N LYS A 199 -5.75 21.87 -24.20
CA LYS A 199 -6.65 22.11 -25.34
C LYS A 199 -7.06 20.77 -25.98
N LYS A 200 -8.36 20.53 -26.08
CA LYS A 200 -8.96 19.43 -26.84
C LYS A 200 -9.47 20.01 -28.17
N ASN A 201 -8.90 19.59 -29.29
CA ASN A 201 -9.50 19.80 -30.60
C ASN A 201 -10.59 18.74 -30.83
N THR A 202 -11.72 19.20 -31.33
CA THR A 202 -12.95 18.49 -31.67
C THR A 202 -12.99 18.10 -33.14
N ALA A 203 -13.49 16.90 -33.41
CA ALA A 203 -14.28 16.45 -34.57
C ALA A 203 -14.78 15.05 -34.17
N GLU A 204 -16.03 14.84 -33.75
CA GLU A 204 -17.22 14.68 -34.61
C GLU A 204 -16.94 13.73 -35.78
N ASP A 205 -17.40 12.48 -35.64
CA ASP A 205 -18.26 11.86 -36.64
C ASP A 205 -19.03 10.69 -36.01
N GLU A 206 -20.33 10.70 -36.30
CA GLU A 206 -21.33 9.71 -35.95
C GLU A 206 -21.18 8.50 -36.87
N ASP A 207 -21.37 7.29 -36.37
CA ASP A 207 -21.92 6.22 -37.19
C ASP A 207 -22.71 5.24 -36.32
N LYS A 208 -23.95 5.01 -36.77
CA LYS A 208 -24.95 4.11 -36.23
C LYS A 208 -24.85 2.81 -37.01
N GLU A 209 -24.80 1.67 -36.34
CA GLU A 209 -25.19 0.39 -36.93
C GLU A 209 -26.07 -0.37 -35.93
N GLU A 210 -27.34 -0.49 -36.29
CA GLU A 210 -28.28 -1.52 -35.81
C GLU A 210 -28.01 -2.80 -36.61
N GLU A 211 -27.89 -3.96 -35.95
CA GLU A 211 -28.33 -5.22 -36.53
C GLU A 211 -28.91 -6.15 -35.44
N ASN A 212 -29.92 -6.90 -35.89
CA ASN A 212 -30.95 -7.57 -35.10
C ASN A 212 -30.74 -9.10 -35.15
N GLU A 213 -31.14 -9.76 -34.07
CA GLU A 213 -31.60 -11.16 -33.93
C GLU A 213 -30.77 -12.34 -34.49
N GLY A 214 -30.45 -13.25 -33.57
CA GLY A 214 -30.16 -14.67 -33.83
C GLY A 214 -30.44 -15.51 -32.58
N GLN A 215 -31.66 -16.01 -32.45
CA GLN A 215 -32.08 -16.98 -31.45
C GLN A 215 -31.59 -18.38 -31.86
N GLU A 216 -30.80 -19.05 -31.02
CA GLU A 216 -30.77 -20.51 -30.98
C GLU A 216 -30.85 -20.99 -29.54
N ALA A 217 -31.91 -21.78 -29.30
CA ALA A 217 -32.20 -22.44 -28.04
C ALA A 217 -31.68 -23.88 -28.11
N GLU A 218 -30.82 -24.28 -27.18
CA GLU A 218 -30.67 -25.69 -26.83
C GLU A 218 -30.78 -25.86 -25.31
N LYS A 219 -31.84 -26.56 -24.93
CA LYS A 219 -32.08 -27.09 -23.59
C LYS A 219 -31.19 -28.31 -23.39
N ASN A 220 -30.46 -28.36 -22.28
CA ASN A 220 -30.25 -29.60 -21.51
C ASN A 220 -29.97 -29.24 -20.05
N GLY A 221 -30.65 -29.95 -19.15
CA GLY A 221 -30.91 -29.52 -17.79
C GLY A 221 -30.03 -30.18 -16.72
N VAL A 222 -30.28 -29.65 -15.52
CA VAL A 222 -30.12 -30.22 -14.18
C VAL A 222 -28.69 -30.26 -13.62
N ASP A 223 -28.37 -29.30 -12.74
CA ASP A 223 -28.23 -29.56 -11.29
C ASP A 223 -28.08 -28.23 -10.51
N GLU A 224 -29.20 -27.69 -10.01
CA GLU A 224 -29.22 -26.55 -9.11
C GLU A 224 -28.82 -26.98 -7.70
N LYS A 225 -27.55 -26.76 -7.33
CA LYS A 225 -27.18 -26.65 -5.90
C LYS A 225 -27.50 -25.25 -5.41
N LYS A 226 -28.59 -25.15 -4.64
CA LYS A 226 -29.02 -23.99 -3.86
C LYS A 226 -27.83 -23.38 -3.09
N GLY A 227 -27.36 -22.22 -3.55
CA GLY A 227 -26.50 -21.34 -2.77
C GLY A 227 -27.35 -20.70 -1.67
N ALA A 228 -27.16 -21.13 -0.43
CA ALA A 228 -27.80 -20.55 0.73
C ALA A 228 -27.35 -19.08 0.86
N HIS A 229 -28.34 -18.19 0.81
CA HIS A 229 -28.25 -16.82 1.24
C HIS A 229 -27.90 -16.84 2.73
N LEU A 230 -26.63 -16.61 3.09
CA LEU A 230 -26.26 -16.38 4.49
C LEU A 230 -26.58 -14.93 4.80
N ALA A 231 -27.79 -14.74 5.32
CA ALA A 231 -28.19 -13.53 6.02
C ALA A 231 -27.22 -13.28 7.16
N ALA A 232 -26.74 -12.05 7.25
CA ALA A 232 -26.01 -11.55 8.41
C ALA A 232 -27.03 -11.27 9.51
N ASP A 233 -27.34 -12.28 10.31
CA ASP A 233 -28.07 -12.15 11.57
C ASP A 233 -27.67 -13.31 12.48
N ASP A 234 -26.60 -13.11 13.26
CA ASP A 234 -26.40 -13.84 14.51
C ASP A 234 -25.93 -12.81 15.56
N VAL A 235 -26.91 -12.30 16.30
CA VAL A 235 -26.70 -11.59 17.56
C VAL A 235 -26.39 -12.64 18.61
N ASP A 236 -25.10 -12.90 18.84
CA ASP A 236 -24.66 -13.71 19.97
C ASP A 236 -24.78 -12.88 21.27
N ASN A 237 -25.89 -13.08 21.96
CA ASN A 237 -26.06 -12.71 23.36
C ASN A 237 -25.47 -13.83 24.24
N GLY A 238 -24.15 -13.90 24.30
CA GLY A 238 -23.42 -14.84 25.13
C GLY A 238 -22.13 -14.19 25.62
N ALA A 239 -21.83 -14.29 26.92
CA ALA A 239 -20.59 -13.82 27.51
C ALA A 239 -19.41 -14.68 27.01
N GLY A 240 -19.00 -14.46 25.76
CA GLY A 240 -17.79 -14.97 25.14
C GLY A 240 -16.77 -13.85 25.06
N ASP A 241 -15.51 -14.17 25.39
CA ASP A 241 -14.37 -13.26 25.32
C ASP A 241 -14.33 -12.57 23.94
N THR A 242 -14.81 -11.34 23.87
CA THR A 242 -14.92 -10.59 22.62
C THR A 242 -13.50 -10.24 22.21
N CYS A 243 -12.96 -10.99 21.24
CA CYS A 243 -11.60 -10.79 20.78
C CYS A 243 -11.41 -9.33 20.37
N CYS A 244 -10.62 -8.61 21.16
CA CYS A 244 -10.38 -7.19 21.03
C CYS A 244 -9.10 -6.99 20.20
N TYR A 245 -9.27 -6.60 18.94
CA TYR A 245 -8.14 -6.29 18.07
C TYR A 245 -7.80 -4.81 18.17
N SER A 246 -6.52 -4.51 18.44
CA SER A 246 -5.95 -3.17 18.33
C SER A 246 -4.84 -3.16 17.29
N LEU A 247 -4.67 -2.04 16.60
CA LEU A 247 -3.65 -1.84 15.59
C LEU A 247 -2.64 -0.79 16.10
N PHE A 248 -1.36 -1.16 16.11
CA PHE A 248 -0.27 -0.25 16.41
C PHE A 248 0.61 -0.07 15.19
N ALA A 249 0.80 1.18 14.76
CA ALA A 249 1.72 1.53 13.69
C ALA A 249 2.99 2.17 14.26
N PHE A 250 4.15 1.61 13.89
CA PHE A 250 5.46 2.05 14.35
C PHE A 250 6.43 2.12 13.17
N PRO A 251 7.05 3.28 12.88
CA PRO A 251 8.02 3.38 11.80
C PRO A 251 9.34 2.76 12.26
N GLY A 252 9.84 1.76 11.54
CA GLY A 252 11.17 1.18 11.85
C GLY A 252 12.33 2.12 11.52
N GLU A 253 12.10 3.08 10.62
CA GLU A 253 13.07 4.06 10.18
C GLU A 253 12.37 5.34 9.71
N SER A 254 12.94 6.50 10.04
CA SER A 254 12.43 7.81 9.62
C SER A 254 12.95 8.13 8.21
N ASN A 255 12.04 8.33 7.25
CA ASN A 255 12.38 8.65 5.86
C ASN A 255 13.09 10.01 5.70
N PHE A 256 12.94 10.91 6.68
CA PHE A 256 13.55 12.24 6.64
C PHE A 256 14.97 12.24 7.20
N SER A 257 15.17 11.63 8.38
CA SER A 257 16.45 11.64 9.09
C SER A 257 17.32 10.42 8.83
N GLY A 258 16.76 9.33 8.28
CA GLY A 258 17.41 8.02 8.21
C GLY A 258 17.61 7.36 9.58
N ARG A 259 17.02 7.93 10.63
CA ARG A 259 17.12 7.41 11.99
C ARG A 259 16.36 6.08 12.07
N LYS A 260 17.06 5.03 12.49
CA LYS A 260 16.46 3.72 12.79
C LYS A 260 15.93 3.72 14.21
N MET A 261 14.70 3.25 14.38
CA MET A 261 14.05 3.13 15.68
C MET A 261 14.23 1.73 16.25
N ASP A 262 14.15 1.60 17.57
CA ASP A 262 14.28 0.30 18.25
C ASP A 262 13.03 -0.57 17.99
N LEU A 263 13.21 -1.62 17.17
CA LEU A 263 12.16 -2.59 16.88
C LEU A 263 11.75 -3.43 18.09
N GLY A 264 12.53 -3.45 19.17
CA GLY A 264 12.13 -4.03 20.45
C GLY A 264 10.84 -3.45 21.01
N MET A 265 10.46 -2.24 20.55
CA MET A 265 9.17 -1.65 20.87
C MET A 265 7.98 -2.51 20.43
N ILE A 266 8.07 -3.19 19.30
CA ILE A 266 6.99 -4.06 18.79
C ILE A 266 6.70 -5.17 19.80
N SER A 267 7.74 -5.80 20.34
CA SER A 267 7.62 -6.84 21.37
C SER A 267 7.08 -6.30 22.70
N LYS A 268 7.47 -5.07 23.09
CA LYS A 268 6.92 -4.40 24.27
C LYS A 268 5.43 -4.15 24.12
N VAL A 269 4.99 -3.57 23.01
CA VAL A 269 3.56 -3.32 22.77
C VAL A 269 2.78 -4.63 22.71
N ALA A 270 3.31 -5.66 22.04
CA ALA A 270 2.67 -6.98 21.98
C ALA A 270 2.54 -7.67 23.35
N SER A 271 3.40 -7.33 24.32
CA SER A 271 3.31 -7.82 25.71
C SER A 271 2.46 -6.95 26.64
N GLY A 272 1.74 -5.96 26.09
CA GLY A 272 0.81 -5.11 26.86
C GLY A 272 1.44 -3.87 27.47
N TYR A 273 2.61 -3.43 27.00
CA TYR A 273 3.30 -2.25 27.50
C TYR A 273 2.48 -0.95 27.36
N LEU A 274 1.60 -0.86 26.35
CA LEU A 274 0.68 0.27 26.22
C LEU A 274 -0.63 -0.05 26.96
N PRO A 275 -0.99 0.71 28.01
CA PRO A 275 -2.26 0.52 28.71
C PRO A 275 -3.43 0.87 27.78
N ARG A 276 -4.57 0.20 27.92
CA ARG A 276 -5.78 0.49 27.11
C ARG A 276 -6.35 1.87 27.48
N VAL A 277 -6.84 2.63 26.50
CA VAL A 277 -7.44 3.97 26.72
C VAL A 277 -8.95 3.95 26.91
N TRP A 278 -9.61 2.84 26.63
CA TRP A 278 -11.05 2.73 26.81
C TRP A 278 -11.36 2.23 28.22
N ASN A 279 -12.38 2.83 28.84
CA ASN A 279 -12.75 2.59 30.24
C ASN A 279 -13.17 1.13 30.48
N GLY A 280 -12.41 0.42 31.32
CA GLY A 280 -12.95 -0.55 32.27
C GLY A 280 -12.94 0.12 33.64
N GLY A 281 -14.11 0.27 34.27
CA GLY A 281 -14.30 1.13 35.43
C GLY A 281 -13.42 0.78 36.64
N ASN A 282 -12.66 1.77 37.11
CA ASN A 282 -12.40 1.90 38.54
C ASN A 282 -13.62 2.57 39.17
N ASN A 283 -14.53 1.76 39.70
CA ASN A 283 -15.23 2.17 40.91
C ASN A 283 -14.27 1.89 42.06
N GLU A 284 -13.55 2.93 42.51
CA GLU A 284 -13.24 3.04 43.94
C GLU A 284 -14.44 3.64 44.67
#